data_AF-A0A4Z1KJR2-F1
#
_entry.id   AF-A0A4Z1KJR2-F1
#
_cell.length_a   1.000
_cell.length_b   1.000
_cell.length_c   1.000
_cell.angle_alpha   90.00
_cell.angle_beta   90.00
_cell.angle_gamma   90.00
#
_symmetry.space_group_name_H-M   'P 1'
#
loop_
_entity.id
_entity.type
_entity.pdbx_description
1 polymer ?
#
loop_
_entity_poly.entity_id
_entity_poly.type
_entity_poly.pdbx_seq_one_letter_code
_entity_poly.pdbx_strand_id
1 'polypeptide(L)'
;MEMMEMTSNAIDSLREIIRQRAKLNKPLNQSNHGSRVWAQPVTIVQGDAIGVMLQRPGWELIVVAAPNPKLSLVMDEFGLTGVANYPVFMSTWWISLLMHDFDDWRRDYLAILDYNFFLEHNLDQATGAQLLSRLEKDMVAIWDMPKFSDELQIRRLHMLCSMAFFDLKRRHESDFLDQDTDGRTVWIHKDRDIWRDFKALDSAGYSHYLPYGPRVNGRDDMMLARSVNDWIDLAPDLRYHECNQSIFVLTQGSLTMYDLTKCYERTVWMLNASFDSEERRVGCNGIVGTCVWQLGNHRHDLWCYYSLAYGDCSVAQQLDLYKIANLADCYASDFTPRTLSDAKMISIPRQEYSYHVRVDNLDHKGSTMLHTTVCDAVKAKLIPATAIDYQIVLPLLLRTGRMNEATFLGYMDHHDCNHFANIMRSGHADGFSHEYAHAIAALVMEGWWSGI
;
A
#
# COMPACT_ATOMS: atom_id res chain seq x y z
N MET A 1 1.03 -0.86 -26.42
CA MET A 1 -0.19 -1.64 -26.72
C MET A 1 -0.86 -2.07 -25.43
N GLU A 2 -0.12 -2.70 -24.51
CA GLU A 2 -0.63 -3.18 -23.21
C GLU A 2 -1.18 -2.07 -22.29
N MET A 3 -0.48 -0.95 -22.09
CA MET A 3 -1.01 0.12 -21.22
C MET A 3 -2.33 0.74 -21.74
N MET A 4 -2.47 0.94 -23.06
CA MET A 4 -3.72 1.46 -23.63
C MET A 4 -4.89 0.50 -23.40
N GLU A 5 -4.63 -0.80 -23.50
CA GLU A 5 -5.61 -1.84 -23.21
C GLU A 5 -5.99 -1.83 -21.72
N MET A 6 -5.02 -1.74 -20.82
CA MET A 6 -5.25 -1.58 -19.38
C MET A 6 -6.11 -0.35 -19.07
N THR A 7 -5.76 0.81 -19.63
CA THR A 7 -6.53 2.04 -19.50
C THR A 7 -7.96 1.88 -20.02
N SER A 8 -8.14 1.25 -21.18
CA SER A 8 -9.47 0.99 -21.72
C SER A 8 -10.29 0.06 -20.82
N ASN A 9 -9.70 -1.04 -20.34
CA ASN A 9 -10.34 -2.00 -19.45
C ASN A 9 -10.81 -1.32 -18.16
N ALA A 10 -9.93 -0.54 -17.53
CA ALA A 10 -10.23 0.16 -16.29
C ALA A 10 -11.33 1.22 -16.46
N ILE A 11 -11.25 2.05 -17.51
CA ILE A 11 -12.28 3.07 -17.81
C ILE A 11 -13.65 2.41 -18.04
N ASP A 12 -13.70 1.31 -18.79
CA ASP A 12 -14.94 0.61 -19.05
C ASP A 12 -15.54 0.01 -17.77
N SER A 13 -14.71 -0.61 -16.92
CA SER A 13 -15.12 -1.12 -15.62
C SER A 13 -15.65 -0.01 -14.73
N LEU A 14 -14.96 1.14 -14.66
CA LEU A 14 -15.39 2.31 -13.90
C LEU A 14 -16.75 2.84 -14.39
N ARG A 15 -16.93 2.98 -15.71
CA ARG A 15 -18.21 3.40 -16.31
C ARG A 15 -19.35 2.45 -15.97
N GLU A 16 -19.07 1.15 -15.91
CA GLU A 16 -20.10 0.17 -15.57
C GLU A 16 -20.47 0.22 -14.07
N ILE A 17 -19.48 0.38 -13.19
CA ILE A 17 -19.70 0.66 -11.76
C ILE A 17 -20.60 1.89 -11.58
N ILE A 18 -20.26 2.99 -12.26
CA ILE A 18 -21.05 4.24 -12.28
C ILE A 18 -22.50 3.98 -12.68
N ARG A 19 -22.72 3.24 -13.78
CA ARG A 19 -24.06 2.92 -14.28
C ARG A 19 -24.87 2.06 -13.33
N GLN A 20 -24.22 1.13 -12.61
CA GLN A 20 -24.92 0.26 -11.68
C GLN A 20 -25.30 0.98 -10.39
N ARG A 21 -24.42 1.85 -9.87
CA ARG A 21 -24.77 2.75 -8.76
C ARG A 21 -25.90 3.72 -9.12
N ALA A 22 -25.89 4.33 -10.30
CA ALA A 22 -26.98 5.22 -10.74
C ALA A 22 -28.37 4.55 -10.81
N LYS A 23 -28.43 3.20 -10.80
CA LYS A 23 -29.68 2.41 -10.83
C LYS A 23 -30.23 2.08 -9.42
N LEU A 24 -29.67 2.62 -8.35
CA LEU A 24 -29.97 2.34 -6.92
C LEU A 24 -31.44 2.48 -6.47
N ASN A 25 -32.39 2.86 -7.33
CA ASN A 25 -33.82 2.65 -7.07
C ASN A 25 -34.30 1.20 -7.30
N LYS A 26 -33.39 0.24 -7.56
CA LYS A 26 -33.70 -1.19 -7.66
C LYS A 26 -32.69 -2.04 -6.89
N PRO A 27 -33.13 -3.13 -6.26
CA PRO A 27 -32.24 -4.03 -5.54
C PRO A 27 -31.11 -4.51 -6.45
N LEU A 28 -29.88 -4.45 -5.92
CA LEU A 28 -28.66 -4.92 -6.57
C LEU A 28 -28.87 -6.37 -7.02
N ASN A 29 -28.90 -6.57 -8.33
CA ASN A 29 -29.54 -7.73 -8.92
C ASN A 29 -28.47 -8.79 -9.26
N GLN A 30 -28.48 -9.92 -8.53
CA GLN A 30 -27.59 -11.07 -8.79
C GLN A 30 -27.75 -11.64 -10.22
N SER A 31 -28.87 -11.35 -10.91
CA SER A 31 -29.12 -11.82 -12.28
C SER A 31 -28.24 -11.18 -13.38
N ASN A 32 -27.39 -10.21 -13.04
CA ASN A 32 -26.54 -9.46 -13.98
C ASN A 32 -25.12 -10.04 -14.19
N HIS A 33 -24.89 -11.33 -13.93
CA HIS A 33 -23.59 -12.00 -14.19
C HIS A 33 -23.08 -11.91 -15.65
N GLY A 34 -23.88 -11.36 -16.58
CA GLY A 34 -23.42 -10.98 -17.92
C GLY A 34 -22.51 -9.73 -17.95
N SER A 35 -22.59 -8.84 -16.94
CA SER A 35 -21.84 -7.58 -16.88
C SER A 35 -20.36 -7.77 -16.50
N ARG A 36 -19.51 -6.80 -16.84
CA ARG A 36 -18.08 -6.79 -16.49
C ARG A 36 -17.83 -6.61 -14.99
N VAL A 37 -18.77 -5.99 -14.27
CA VAL A 37 -18.70 -5.77 -12.83
C VAL A 37 -20.10 -5.94 -12.26
N TRP A 38 -20.26 -6.44 -11.04
CA TRP A 38 -21.54 -6.48 -10.32
C TRP A 38 -21.36 -6.28 -8.83
N ALA A 39 -22.44 -5.92 -8.15
CA ALA A 39 -22.46 -5.74 -6.71
C ALA A 39 -22.74 -7.05 -5.97
N GLN A 40 -22.03 -7.30 -4.88
CA GLN A 40 -22.20 -8.44 -4.01
C GLN A 40 -22.22 -7.99 -2.54
N PRO A 41 -23.18 -8.48 -1.72
CA PRO A 41 -23.18 -8.18 -0.30
C PRO A 41 -21.90 -8.68 0.39
N VAL A 42 -21.32 -7.83 1.22
CA VAL A 42 -20.21 -8.13 2.09
C VAL A 42 -20.70 -9.05 3.21
N THR A 43 -20.03 -10.17 3.38
CA THR A 43 -20.35 -11.13 4.45
C THR A 43 -19.39 -10.93 5.61
N ILE A 44 -19.94 -10.52 6.77
CA ILE A 44 -19.20 -10.36 8.03
C ILE A 44 -19.84 -11.30 9.06
N VAL A 45 -19.00 -12.06 9.77
CA VAL A 45 -19.43 -12.91 10.88
C VAL A 45 -19.40 -12.10 12.17
N GLN A 46 -20.53 -12.08 12.90
CA GLN A 46 -20.57 -11.43 14.21
C GLN A 46 -19.67 -12.19 15.20
N GLY A 47 -18.74 -11.47 15.84
CA GLY A 47 -17.80 -12.04 16.82
C GLY A 47 -16.38 -12.29 16.28
N ASP A 48 -16.19 -12.31 14.96
CA ASP A 48 -14.86 -12.29 14.34
C ASP A 48 -14.19 -10.92 14.55
N ALA A 49 -12.85 -10.85 14.42
CA ALA A 49 -12.08 -9.62 14.67
C ALA A 49 -12.62 -8.40 13.90
N ILE A 50 -12.92 -8.55 12.61
CA ILE A 50 -13.55 -7.49 11.79
C ILE A 50 -14.92 -7.09 12.34
N GLY A 51 -15.75 -8.06 12.74
CA GLY A 51 -17.06 -7.81 13.33
C GLY A 51 -16.96 -7.04 14.65
N VAL A 52 -15.96 -7.34 15.49
CA VAL A 52 -15.67 -6.63 16.73
C VAL A 52 -15.15 -5.22 16.46
N MET A 53 -14.25 -5.05 15.49
CA MET A 53 -13.71 -3.75 15.10
C MET A 53 -14.80 -2.79 14.63
N LEU A 54 -15.73 -3.27 13.79
CA LEU A 54 -16.83 -2.46 13.27
C LEU A 54 -17.86 -2.05 14.34
N GLN A 55 -17.91 -2.72 15.49
CA GLN A 55 -18.86 -2.44 16.57
C GLN A 55 -18.33 -1.44 17.61
N ARG A 56 -17.05 -1.05 17.56
CA ARG A 56 -16.47 -0.13 18.57
C ARG A 56 -16.79 1.34 18.24
N PRO A 57 -17.55 2.06 19.10
CA PRO A 57 -17.81 3.48 18.91
C PRO A 57 -16.58 4.35 19.22
N GLY A 58 -16.44 5.50 18.55
CA GLY A 58 -15.49 6.56 18.95
C GLY A 58 -14.11 6.53 18.30
N TRP A 59 -13.94 5.83 17.17
CA TRP A 59 -12.69 5.78 16.42
C TRP A 59 -12.79 6.67 15.19
N GLU A 60 -12.82 7.99 15.40
CA GLU A 60 -12.63 8.96 14.32
C GLU A 60 -11.17 8.92 13.91
N LEU A 61 -10.87 8.29 12.77
CA LEU A 61 -9.54 8.34 12.18
C LEU A 61 -9.26 9.80 11.82
N ILE A 62 -8.20 10.37 12.41
CA ILE A 62 -7.65 11.61 11.91
C ILE A 62 -6.89 11.24 10.63
N VAL A 63 -7.56 11.31 9.48
CA VAL A 63 -6.96 11.15 8.13
C VAL A 63 -5.97 12.29 7.81
N VAL A 64 -5.82 13.23 8.73
CA VAL A 64 -4.83 14.31 8.68
C VAL A 64 -3.59 13.83 9.43
N ALA A 65 -2.41 14.00 8.83
CA ALA A 65 -1.16 13.80 9.55
C ALA A 65 -1.23 14.57 10.87
N ALA A 66 -1.16 13.86 12.01
CA ALA A 66 -1.07 14.53 13.29
C ALA A 66 0.14 15.49 13.21
N PRO A 67 -0.01 16.80 13.48
CA PRO A 67 1.09 17.74 13.40
C PRO A 67 2.07 17.41 14.54
N ASN A 68 2.99 16.48 14.30
CA ASN A 68 4.01 16.10 15.25
C ASN A 68 5.24 16.99 14.99
N PRO A 69 5.67 17.82 15.97
CA PRO A 69 6.83 18.67 15.80
C PRO A 69 8.11 17.91 15.41
N LYS A 70 8.21 16.62 15.80
CA LYS A 70 9.33 15.76 15.40
C LYS A 70 9.31 15.46 13.90
N LEU A 71 8.13 15.30 13.30
CA LEU A 71 7.99 15.14 11.85
C LEU A 71 8.47 16.40 11.14
N SER A 72 8.06 17.59 11.59
CA SER A 72 8.53 18.87 11.01
C SER A 72 10.04 19.02 11.12
N LEU A 73 10.66 18.68 12.26
CA LEU A 73 12.12 18.75 12.42
C LEU A 73 12.88 17.83 11.46
N VAL A 74 12.38 16.62 11.23
CA VAL A 74 12.98 15.66 10.30
C VAL A 74 12.83 16.15 8.86
N MET A 75 11.67 16.72 8.54
CA MET A 75 11.44 17.30 7.23
C MET A 75 12.34 18.52 7.00
N ASP A 76 12.56 19.36 8.02
CA ASP A 76 13.49 20.48 7.98
C ASP A 76 14.94 20.02 7.74
N GLU A 77 15.38 18.94 8.40
CA GLU A 77 16.72 18.34 8.23
C GLU A 77 17.04 18.01 6.77
N PHE A 78 16.03 17.57 6.01
CA PHE A 78 16.18 17.19 4.60
C PHE A 78 15.67 18.26 3.61
N GLY A 79 15.30 19.46 4.08
CA GLY A 79 14.78 20.53 3.24
C GLY A 79 13.37 20.27 2.67
N LEU A 80 12.61 19.38 3.32
CA LEU A 80 11.28 18.92 2.92
C LEU A 80 10.16 19.65 3.68
N THR A 81 10.44 20.75 4.37
CA THR A 81 9.45 21.51 5.17
C THR A 81 8.18 21.87 4.40
N GLY A 82 8.31 22.28 3.13
CA GLY A 82 7.17 22.60 2.27
C GLY A 82 6.37 21.38 1.81
N VAL A 83 7.01 20.20 1.84
CA VAL A 83 6.51 18.90 1.38
C VAL A 83 5.98 18.05 2.55
N ALA A 84 6.40 18.33 3.78
CA ALA A 84 6.00 17.66 5.02
C ALA A 84 4.48 17.59 5.22
N ASN A 85 3.77 18.60 4.73
CA ASN A 85 2.31 18.68 4.77
C ASN A 85 1.63 17.80 3.69
N TYR A 86 2.42 17.17 2.82
CA TYR A 86 1.99 16.38 1.67
C TYR A 86 2.56 14.96 1.73
N PRO A 87 2.16 14.15 2.73
CA PRO A 87 2.22 12.68 2.77
C PRO A 87 2.52 11.92 1.46
N VAL A 88 1.70 12.14 0.43
CA VAL A 88 1.77 11.39 -0.84
C VAL A 88 3.05 11.72 -1.62
N PHE A 89 3.51 12.98 -1.60
CA PHE A 89 4.79 13.35 -2.23
C PHE A 89 5.95 12.57 -1.62
N MET A 90 5.95 12.44 -0.28
CA MET A 90 7.03 11.76 0.41
C MET A 90 7.16 10.30 -0.01
N SER A 91 6.02 9.62 -0.18
CA SER A 91 5.97 8.24 -0.67
C SER A 91 6.49 8.12 -2.10
N THR A 92 6.04 8.98 -3.02
CA THR A 92 6.42 8.91 -4.44
C THR A 92 7.88 9.29 -4.67
N TRP A 93 8.37 10.29 -3.94
CA TRP A 93 9.77 10.66 -3.94
C TRP A 93 10.66 9.52 -3.43
N TRP A 94 10.25 8.85 -2.35
CA TRP A 94 10.95 7.69 -1.81
C TRP A 94 10.97 6.52 -2.79
N ILE A 95 9.83 6.21 -3.43
CA ILE A 95 9.72 5.21 -4.50
C ILE A 95 10.73 5.52 -5.60
N SER A 96 10.79 6.77 -6.07
CA SER A 96 11.70 7.19 -7.14
C SER A 96 13.18 6.98 -6.77
N LEU A 97 13.54 7.24 -5.51
CA LEU A 97 14.90 7.03 -5.01
C LEU A 97 15.25 5.54 -4.94
N LEU A 98 14.36 4.69 -4.42
CA LEU A 98 14.58 3.24 -4.38
C LEU A 98 14.64 2.60 -5.77
N MET A 99 13.90 3.15 -6.73
CA MET A 99 13.85 2.61 -8.09
C MET A 99 15.07 3.00 -8.93
N HIS A 100 15.83 4.00 -8.51
CA HIS A 100 16.92 4.59 -9.31
C HIS A 100 16.48 4.90 -10.75
N ASP A 101 15.28 5.46 -10.93
CA ASP A 101 14.78 5.82 -12.26
C ASP A 101 15.78 6.70 -13.01
N PHE A 102 16.33 7.70 -12.31
CA PHE A 102 17.35 8.61 -12.79
C PHE A 102 18.21 9.12 -11.63
N ASP A 103 19.46 9.48 -11.93
CA ASP A 103 20.40 10.10 -10.99
C ASP A 103 20.53 11.63 -11.20
N ASP A 104 19.57 12.23 -11.90
CA ASP A 104 19.54 13.67 -12.22
C ASP A 104 18.15 14.29 -12.00
N TRP A 105 17.97 15.53 -12.46
CA TRP A 105 16.74 16.32 -12.31
C TRP A 105 15.46 15.59 -12.76
N ARG A 106 15.58 14.60 -13.66
CA ARG A 106 14.43 13.84 -14.17
C ARG A 106 13.75 13.03 -13.06
N ARG A 107 14.49 12.60 -12.04
CA ARG A 107 13.95 11.94 -10.84
C ARG A 107 12.99 12.86 -10.09
N ASP A 108 13.44 14.08 -9.82
CA ASP A 108 12.63 15.09 -9.14
C ASP A 108 11.41 15.46 -9.98
N TYR A 109 11.55 15.49 -11.31
CA TYR A 109 10.43 15.67 -12.23
C TYR A 109 9.37 14.56 -12.11
N LEU A 110 9.76 13.28 -12.03
CA LEU A 110 8.81 12.17 -11.84
C LEU A 110 8.08 12.26 -10.49
N ALA A 111 8.80 12.53 -9.41
CA ALA A 111 8.18 12.73 -8.10
C ALA A 111 7.19 13.92 -8.10
N ILE A 112 7.54 14.99 -8.81
CA ILE A 112 6.67 16.15 -9.05
C ILE A 112 5.44 15.80 -9.89
N LEU A 113 5.56 14.93 -10.89
CA LEU A 113 4.41 14.44 -11.64
C LEU A 113 3.41 13.72 -10.71
N ASP A 114 3.89 12.81 -9.88
CA ASP A 114 3.05 12.08 -8.92
C ASP A 114 2.47 13.01 -7.84
N TYR A 115 3.18 14.07 -7.46
CA TYR A 115 2.65 15.07 -6.54
C TYR A 115 1.58 15.97 -7.15
N ASN A 116 1.75 16.36 -8.42
CA ASN A 116 0.72 17.15 -9.13
C ASN A 116 -0.62 16.43 -9.15
N PHE A 117 -0.63 15.10 -9.13
CA PHE A 117 -1.85 14.33 -8.92
C PHE A 117 -2.49 14.56 -7.55
N PHE A 118 -1.71 14.59 -6.47
CA PHE A 118 -2.23 14.94 -5.15
C PHE A 118 -2.74 16.40 -5.12
N LEU A 119 -2.06 17.32 -5.80
CA LEU A 119 -2.52 18.70 -5.92
C LEU A 119 -3.83 18.79 -6.71
N GLU A 120 -3.94 18.17 -7.88
CA GLU A 120 -5.18 18.11 -8.68
C GLU A 120 -6.34 17.44 -7.91
N HIS A 121 -6.04 16.43 -7.08
CA HIS A 121 -7.04 15.80 -6.20
C HIS A 121 -7.63 16.77 -5.16
N ASN A 122 -6.87 17.80 -4.76
CA ASN A 122 -7.26 18.75 -3.72
C ASN A 122 -7.53 20.18 -4.25
N LEU A 123 -7.23 20.47 -5.52
CA LEU A 123 -7.41 21.79 -6.14
C LEU A 123 -8.90 22.21 -6.21
N ASP A 124 -9.79 21.25 -6.45
CA ASP A 124 -11.24 21.47 -6.40
C ASP A 124 -11.73 21.84 -4.99
N GLN A 125 -11.05 21.35 -3.94
CA GLN A 125 -11.35 21.73 -2.55
C GLN A 125 -10.64 23.02 -2.12
N ALA A 126 -9.53 23.36 -2.78
CA ALA A 126 -8.72 24.54 -2.46
C ALA A 126 -9.21 25.83 -3.17
N THR A 127 -10.06 25.76 -4.19
CA THR A 127 -10.37 26.93 -5.01
C THR A 127 -11.85 27.14 -5.31
N GLY A 128 -12.52 27.78 -4.35
CA GLY A 128 -13.37 28.91 -4.71
C GLY A 128 -12.51 30.02 -5.33
N ALA A 129 -12.19 29.90 -6.62
CA ALA A 129 -11.65 30.94 -7.50
C ALA A 129 -10.64 31.94 -6.88
N GLN A 130 -9.56 31.46 -6.27
CA GLN A 130 -8.42 32.32 -5.89
C GLN A 130 -7.16 31.96 -6.69
N LEU A 131 -6.37 32.99 -6.98
CA LEU A 131 -5.11 32.93 -7.72
C LEU A 131 -4.21 31.83 -7.14
N LEU A 132 -3.70 30.94 -8.02
CA LEU A 132 -2.69 29.94 -7.65
C LEU A 132 -1.58 30.59 -6.81
N SER A 133 -1.28 29.96 -5.68
CA SER A 133 -0.13 30.25 -4.84
C SER A 133 1.16 30.17 -5.67
N ARG A 134 2.25 30.74 -5.15
CA ARG A 134 3.55 30.70 -5.84
C ARG A 134 4.01 29.26 -6.09
N LEU A 135 3.85 28.38 -5.09
CA LEU A 135 4.21 26.97 -5.21
C LEU A 135 3.41 26.28 -6.33
N GLU A 136 2.09 26.48 -6.38
CA GLU A 136 1.25 25.90 -7.44
C GLU A 136 1.64 26.41 -8.84
N LYS A 137 2.02 27.69 -8.97
CA LYS A 137 2.54 28.24 -10.24
C LYS A 137 3.86 27.58 -10.65
N ASP A 138 4.77 27.40 -9.70
CA ASP A 138 6.06 26.75 -9.96
C ASP A 138 5.85 25.27 -10.34
N MET A 139 4.92 24.58 -9.67
CA MET A 139 4.53 23.20 -9.96
C MET A 139 3.91 23.03 -11.35
N VAL A 140 2.98 23.91 -11.74
CA VAL A 140 2.41 23.94 -13.10
C VAL A 140 3.48 24.22 -14.15
N ALA A 141 4.42 25.13 -13.87
CA ALA A 141 5.51 25.43 -14.79
C ALA A 141 6.46 24.23 -14.99
N ILE A 142 6.74 23.47 -13.92
CA ILE A 142 7.58 22.27 -13.99
C ILE A 142 6.85 21.16 -14.75
N TRP A 143 5.54 20.97 -14.50
CA TRP A 143 4.70 20.00 -15.21
C TRP A 143 4.76 20.15 -16.73
N ASP A 144 4.67 21.39 -17.20
CA ASP A 144 4.64 21.77 -18.62
C ASP A 144 6.02 22.08 -19.23
N MET A 145 7.11 21.62 -18.62
CA MET A 145 8.44 21.95 -19.11
C MET A 145 8.64 21.49 -20.58
N PRO A 146 9.14 22.36 -21.48
CA PRO A 146 9.27 22.00 -22.89
C PRO A 146 10.47 21.07 -23.13
N LYS A 147 10.42 20.29 -24.22
CA LYS A 147 11.54 19.47 -24.74
C LYS A 147 11.97 18.29 -23.84
N PHE A 148 11.01 17.63 -23.19
CA PHE A 148 11.28 16.34 -22.53
C PHE A 148 11.82 15.29 -23.50
N SER A 149 12.62 14.36 -22.99
CA SER A 149 12.95 13.13 -23.71
C SER A 149 11.69 12.32 -24.00
N ASP A 150 11.72 11.48 -25.04
CA ASP A 150 10.57 10.63 -25.40
C ASP A 150 10.07 9.79 -24.23
N GLU A 151 10.99 9.26 -23.40
CA GLU A 151 10.63 8.50 -22.19
C GLU A 151 9.81 9.35 -21.21
N LEU A 152 10.24 10.59 -20.91
CA LEU A 152 9.52 11.47 -20.00
C LEU A 152 8.20 11.95 -20.60
N GLN A 153 8.13 12.15 -21.92
CA GLN A 153 6.87 12.44 -22.60
C GLN A 153 5.88 11.29 -22.45
N ILE A 154 6.33 10.04 -22.59
CA ILE A 154 5.48 8.85 -22.41
C ILE A 154 5.06 8.71 -20.94
N ARG A 155 5.96 8.94 -19.97
CA ARG A 155 5.63 8.93 -18.53
C ARG A 155 4.60 9.98 -18.17
N ARG A 156 4.77 11.20 -18.67
CA ARG A 156 3.79 12.28 -18.52
C ARG A 156 2.46 11.93 -19.18
N LEU A 157 2.46 11.34 -20.38
CA LEU A 157 1.23 10.93 -21.07
C LEU A 157 0.49 9.83 -20.30
N HIS A 158 1.20 8.83 -19.80
CA HIS A 158 0.62 7.77 -18.97
C HIS A 158 -0.01 8.36 -17.71
N MET A 159 0.70 9.29 -17.06
CA MET A 159 0.23 10.06 -15.92
C MET A 159 -1.07 10.81 -16.23
N LEU A 160 -1.16 11.51 -17.36
CA LEU A 160 -2.40 12.18 -17.79
C LEU A 160 -3.57 11.21 -18.00
N CYS A 161 -3.30 10.03 -18.56
CA CYS A 161 -4.33 8.99 -18.71
C CYS A 161 -4.84 8.49 -17.35
N SER A 162 -3.94 8.25 -16.41
CA SER A 162 -4.31 7.84 -15.04
C SER A 162 -5.06 8.95 -14.31
N MET A 163 -4.64 10.21 -14.43
CA MET A 163 -5.36 11.36 -13.86
C MET A 163 -6.78 11.48 -14.41
N ALA A 164 -6.98 11.30 -15.71
CA ALA A 164 -8.31 11.32 -16.31
C ALA A 164 -9.20 10.18 -15.78
N PHE A 165 -8.63 8.99 -15.56
CA PHE A 165 -9.32 7.87 -14.92
C PHE A 165 -9.70 8.20 -13.47
N PHE A 166 -8.77 8.75 -12.70
CA PHE A 166 -9.01 9.11 -11.30
C PHE A 166 -9.99 10.26 -11.14
N ASP A 167 -9.92 11.30 -11.97
CA ASP A 167 -10.89 12.39 -11.96
C ASP A 167 -12.30 11.87 -12.27
N LEU A 168 -12.43 10.93 -13.22
CA LEU A 168 -13.69 10.24 -13.46
C LEU A 168 -14.15 9.44 -12.22
N LYS A 169 -13.24 8.71 -11.55
CA LYS A 169 -13.52 7.92 -10.34
C LYS A 169 -14.01 8.84 -9.21
N ARG A 170 -13.28 9.92 -8.97
CA ARG A 170 -13.57 10.92 -7.92
C ARG A 170 -14.87 11.67 -8.16
N ARG A 171 -15.14 12.18 -9.37
CA ARG A 171 -16.41 12.86 -9.66
C ARG A 171 -17.58 11.94 -9.37
N HIS A 172 -17.45 10.67 -9.77
CA HIS A 172 -18.43 9.66 -9.42
C HIS A 172 -18.51 9.40 -7.92
N GLU A 173 -17.42 9.32 -7.17
CA GLU A 173 -17.49 9.18 -5.71
C GLU A 173 -18.17 10.41 -5.07
N SER A 174 -17.85 11.60 -5.57
CA SER A 174 -18.39 12.88 -5.09
C SER A 174 -19.88 13.04 -5.33
N ASP A 175 -20.39 12.64 -6.49
CA ASP A 175 -21.83 12.67 -6.82
C ASP A 175 -22.67 11.80 -5.86
N PHE A 176 -22.00 10.93 -5.09
CA PHE A 176 -22.61 9.99 -4.15
C PHE A 176 -22.16 10.22 -2.70
N LEU A 177 -21.34 11.24 -2.40
CA LEU A 177 -20.88 11.56 -1.03
C LEU A 177 -22.04 11.77 -0.04
N ASP A 178 -23.15 12.32 -0.52
CA ASP A 178 -24.36 12.60 0.27
C ASP A 178 -25.42 11.49 0.17
N GLN A 179 -25.12 10.38 -0.50
CA GLN A 179 -26.01 9.22 -0.57
C GLN A 179 -25.59 8.19 0.47
N ASP A 180 -26.54 7.76 1.32
CA ASP A 180 -26.33 6.61 2.20
C ASP A 180 -26.01 5.37 1.35
N THR A 181 -24.74 5.01 1.29
CA THR A 181 -24.29 3.71 0.81
C THR A 181 -24.20 2.77 2.01
N ASP A 182 -24.60 1.50 1.81
CA ASP A 182 -24.75 0.59 2.93
C ASP A 182 -23.41 0.09 3.50
N GLY A 183 -22.26 0.40 2.86
CA GLY A 183 -20.94 -0.10 3.26
C GLY A 183 -20.87 -1.63 3.32
N ARG A 184 -21.89 -2.30 2.76
CA ARG A 184 -22.17 -3.73 2.89
C ARG A 184 -22.19 -4.37 1.52
N THR A 185 -21.66 -3.71 0.51
CA THR A 185 -21.62 -4.19 -0.86
C THR A 185 -20.24 -3.93 -1.46
N VAL A 186 -19.66 -4.96 -2.09
CA VAL A 186 -18.43 -4.88 -2.89
C VAL A 186 -18.75 -5.00 -4.38
N TRP A 187 -17.96 -4.35 -5.23
CA TRP A 187 -17.96 -4.57 -6.67
C TRP A 187 -17.04 -5.72 -7.05
N ILE A 188 -17.61 -6.82 -7.55
CA ILE A 188 -16.85 -7.95 -8.08
C ILE A 188 -16.70 -7.78 -9.58
N HIS A 189 -15.47 -7.93 -10.05
CA HIS A 189 -15.15 -7.90 -11.48
C HIS A 189 -15.39 -9.30 -12.07
N LYS A 190 -15.81 -9.34 -13.34
CA LYS A 190 -16.03 -10.59 -14.08
C LYS A 190 -14.76 -11.36 -14.34
N ASP A 191 -13.67 -10.64 -14.49
CA ASP A 191 -12.39 -11.20 -14.83
C ASP A 191 -11.30 -10.59 -13.95
N ARG A 192 -10.48 -11.48 -13.39
CA ARG A 192 -9.33 -11.20 -12.54
C ARG A 192 -8.31 -10.27 -13.20
N ASP A 193 -8.07 -10.42 -14.50
CA ASP A 193 -7.09 -9.62 -15.22
C ASP A 193 -7.63 -8.21 -15.52
N ILE A 194 -8.94 -8.08 -15.75
CA ILE A 194 -9.61 -6.76 -15.83
C ILE A 194 -9.49 -6.00 -14.51
N TRP A 195 -9.71 -6.68 -13.37
CA TRP A 195 -9.53 -6.07 -12.05
C TRP A 195 -8.08 -5.69 -11.77
N ARG A 196 -7.12 -6.58 -12.11
CA ARG A 196 -5.70 -6.27 -11.96
C ARG A 196 -5.36 -4.99 -12.72
N ASP A 197 -5.84 -4.83 -13.94
CA ASP A 197 -5.61 -3.63 -14.74
C ASP A 197 -6.24 -2.40 -14.11
N PHE A 198 -7.47 -2.53 -13.59
CA PHE A 198 -8.13 -1.46 -12.85
C PHE A 198 -7.26 -1.04 -11.66
N LYS A 199 -6.77 -2.00 -10.86
CA LYS A 199 -5.99 -1.72 -9.66
C LYS A 199 -4.59 -1.19 -9.94
N ALA A 200 -3.96 -1.64 -11.03
CA ALA A 200 -2.71 -1.08 -11.52
C ALA A 200 -2.84 0.38 -11.99
N LEU A 201 -4.04 0.86 -12.34
CA LEU A 201 -4.29 2.28 -12.58
C LEU A 201 -4.72 3.04 -11.32
N ASP A 202 -5.29 2.36 -10.34
CA ASP A 202 -5.70 2.90 -9.03
C ASP A 202 -4.51 3.03 -8.03
N SER A 203 -3.30 2.72 -8.46
CA SER A 203 -2.06 2.88 -7.69
C SER A 203 -1.46 4.27 -7.87
N ALA A 204 -0.85 4.84 -6.83
CA ALA A 204 -0.30 6.20 -6.83
C ALA A 204 1.13 6.35 -7.42
N GLY A 205 1.78 5.26 -7.85
CA GLY A 205 3.18 5.25 -8.34
C GLY A 205 3.33 5.09 -9.85
N TYR A 206 2.47 5.72 -10.65
CA TYR A 206 2.25 5.36 -12.05
C TYR A 206 3.18 6.04 -13.05
N SER A 207 3.81 7.16 -12.70
CA SER A 207 4.96 7.67 -13.46
C SER A 207 6.15 6.71 -13.41
N HIS A 208 6.18 5.82 -12.41
CA HIS A 208 7.22 4.83 -12.20
C HIS A 208 6.96 3.48 -12.87
N TYR A 209 5.84 3.28 -13.60
CA TYR A 209 5.53 1.98 -14.25
C TYR A 209 6.06 1.79 -15.67
N LEU A 210 6.59 2.82 -16.30
CA LEU A 210 7.21 2.72 -17.62
C LEU A 210 8.64 2.13 -17.70
N PRO A 211 9.47 2.07 -16.64
CA PRO A 211 10.66 1.22 -16.62
C PRO A 211 10.35 -0.27 -16.77
N TYR A 212 9.09 -0.70 -16.61
CA TYR A 212 8.62 -2.08 -16.80
C TYR A 212 8.36 -2.32 -18.29
N GLY A 213 9.42 -2.23 -19.09
CA GLY A 213 9.34 -2.23 -20.55
C GLY A 213 8.49 -3.37 -21.13
N PRO A 214 8.07 -3.27 -22.40
CA PRO A 214 7.24 -4.28 -23.04
C PRO A 214 7.88 -5.68 -22.89
N ARG A 215 7.10 -6.66 -22.42
CA ARG A 215 7.49 -8.08 -22.18
C ARG A 215 8.21 -8.36 -20.85
N VAL A 216 8.31 -7.41 -19.93
CA VAL A 216 8.81 -7.67 -18.56
C VAL A 216 7.66 -8.16 -17.68
N ASN A 217 7.87 -9.24 -16.93
CA ASN A 217 6.94 -9.67 -15.88
C ASN A 217 6.81 -8.51 -14.87
N GLY A 218 5.60 -8.03 -14.59
CA GLY A 218 5.45 -6.82 -13.77
C GLY A 218 4.05 -6.24 -13.63
N ARG A 219 3.11 -6.62 -14.49
CA ARG A 219 1.73 -6.11 -14.45
C ARG A 219 1.01 -6.45 -13.14
N ASP A 220 1.29 -7.62 -12.56
CA ASP A 220 0.79 -7.98 -11.23
C ASP A 220 1.44 -7.12 -10.14
N ASP A 221 2.72 -6.75 -10.27
CA ASP A 221 3.43 -5.89 -9.31
C ASP A 221 2.84 -4.48 -9.24
N MET A 222 2.43 -3.94 -10.40
CA MET A 222 1.73 -2.65 -10.47
C MET A 222 0.45 -2.65 -9.64
N MET A 223 -0.33 -3.73 -9.73
CA MET A 223 -1.52 -3.92 -8.91
C MET A 223 -1.15 -4.10 -7.43
N LEU A 224 -0.13 -4.92 -7.13
CA LEU A 224 0.30 -5.18 -5.76
C LEU A 224 0.77 -3.91 -5.05
N ALA A 225 1.43 -2.99 -5.76
CA ALA A 225 1.84 -1.70 -5.22
C ALA A 225 0.65 -0.86 -4.70
N ARG A 226 -0.58 -1.11 -5.18
CA ARG A 226 -1.82 -0.59 -4.57
C ARG A 226 -2.39 -1.53 -3.52
N SER A 227 -2.49 -2.84 -3.82
CA SER A 227 -3.17 -3.78 -2.94
C SER A 227 -2.53 -3.94 -1.56
N VAL A 228 -1.22 -3.69 -1.42
CA VAL A 228 -0.57 -3.65 -0.09
C VAL A 228 -1.07 -2.49 0.78
N ASN A 229 -1.49 -1.35 0.21
CA ASN A 229 -2.16 -0.29 0.97
C ASN A 229 -3.57 -0.69 1.37
N ASP A 230 -4.29 -1.35 0.46
CA ASP A 230 -5.66 -1.77 0.73
C ASP A 230 -5.73 -2.73 1.97
N TRP A 231 -4.67 -3.48 2.30
CA TRP A 231 -4.61 -4.30 3.52
C TRP A 231 -4.71 -3.47 4.81
N ILE A 232 -3.98 -2.36 4.90
CA ILE A 232 -3.99 -1.49 6.08
C ILE A 232 -5.19 -0.53 6.06
N ASP A 233 -5.70 -0.25 4.86
CA ASP A 233 -6.90 0.55 4.61
C ASP A 233 -8.19 -0.27 4.72
N LEU A 234 -8.14 -1.58 5.04
CA LEU A 234 -9.32 -2.45 5.08
C LEU A 234 -10.45 -1.86 5.95
N ALA A 235 -10.14 -1.45 7.18
CA ALA A 235 -11.14 -0.91 8.11
C ALA A 235 -11.54 0.55 7.81
N PRO A 236 -10.62 1.47 7.43
CA PRO A 236 -10.99 2.77 6.90
C PRO A 236 -11.89 2.67 5.67
N ASP A 237 -11.53 1.84 4.68
CA ASP A 237 -12.28 1.67 3.43
C ASP A 237 -13.67 1.07 3.68
N LEU A 238 -13.83 0.14 4.63
CA LEU A 238 -15.17 -0.30 5.06
C LEU A 238 -16.02 0.84 5.60
N ARG A 239 -15.41 1.73 6.40
CA ARG A 239 -16.09 2.87 7.03
C ARG A 239 -16.40 4.00 6.06
N TYR A 240 -15.52 4.26 5.10
CA TYR A 240 -15.72 5.19 4.01
C TYR A 240 -16.46 4.58 2.83
N HIS A 241 -16.88 3.33 2.96
CA HIS A 241 -17.73 2.63 2.00
C HIS A 241 -17.08 2.50 0.61
N GLU A 242 -15.76 2.28 0.59
CA GLU A 242 -15.02 2.07 -0.65
C GLU A 242 -15.35 0.68 -1.21
N CYS A 243 -16.08 0.64 -2.31
CA CYS A 243 -16.65 -0.60 -2.84
C CYS A 243 -15.71 -1.35 -3.79
N ASN A 244 -14.52 -0.81 -4.09
CA ASN A 244 -13.55 -1.43 -4.98
C ASN A 244 -12.21 -1.73 -4.27
N GLN A 245 -12.24 -1.94 -2.96
CA GLN A 245 -11.07 -2.31 -2.18
C GLN A 245 -10.56 -3.71 -2.58
N SER A 246 -9.23 -3.88 -2.70
CA SER A 246 -8.61 -5.09 -3.28
C SER A 246 -8.97 -6.39 -2.57
N ILE A 247 -8.96 -6.38 -1.24
CA ILE A 247 -9.21 -7.56 -0.41
C ILE A 247 -10.66 -8.00 -0.54
N PHE A 248 -11.62 -7.07 -0.60
CA PHE A 248 -13.02 -7.40 -0.82
C PHE A 248 -13.21 -8.08 -2.19
N VAL A 249 -12.51 -7.62 -3.23
CA VAL A 249 -12.61 -8.27 -4.55
C VAL A 249 -12.00 -9.67 -4.52
N LEU A 250 -10.81 -9.81 -3.94
CA LEU A 250 -10.08 -11.08 -3.87
C LEU A 250 -10.77 -12.13 -3.00
N THR A 251 -11.57 -11.73 -2.02
CA THR A 251 -12.40 -12.63 -1.21
C THR A 251 -13.84 -12.75 -1.70
N GLN A 252 -14.17 -12.14 -2.84
CA GLN A 252 -15.53 -12.06 -3.37
C GLN A 252 -16.54 -11.53 -2.33
N GLY A 253 -16.14 -10.54 -1.54
CA GLY A 253 -16.96 -9.90 -0.51
C GLY A 253 -17.02 -10.65 0.81
N SER A 254 -16.32 -11.76 0.97
CA SER A 254 -16.24 -12.45 2.25
C SER A 254 -15.18 -11.83 3.16
N LEU A 255 -15.58 -11.38 4.35
CA LEU A 255 -14.67 -10.86 5.38
C LEU A 255 -14.65 -11.75 6.61
N THR A 256 -14.92 -13.05 6.43
CA THR A 256 -14.64 -14.03 7.48
C THR A 256 -13.14 -14.10 7.72
N MET A 257 -12.72 -14.37 8.96
CA MET A 257 -11.28 -14.48 9.25
C MET A 257 -10.62 -15.60 8.44
N TYR A 258 -11.34 -16.68 8.15
CA TYR A 258 -10.84 -17.77 7.30
C TYR A 258 -10.50 -17.27 5.88
N ASP A 259 -11.43 -16.56 5.23
CA ASP A 259 -11.23 -16.08 3.86
C ASP A 259 -10.17 -14.97 3.80
N LEU A 260 -10.13 -14.08 4.79
CA LEU A 260 -9.09 -13.06 4.92
C LEU A 260 -7.71 -13.68 5.10
N THR A 261 -7.58 -14.67 5.97
CA THR A 261 -6.31 -15.40 6.20
C THR A 261 -5.84 -16.09 4.92
N LYS A 262 -6.76 -16.68 4.16
CA LYS A 262 -6.47 -17.30 2.86
C LYS A 262 -6.17 -16.30 1.74
N CYS A 263 -6.72 -15.09 1.80
CA CYS A 263 -6.37 -13.99 0.91
C CYS A 263 -4.98 -13.42 1.24
N TYR A 264 -4.65 -13.31 2.53
CA TYR A 264 -3.33 -12.90 3.01
C TYR A 264 -2.25 -13.86 2.53
N GLU A 265 -2.46 -15.17 2.71
CA GLU A 265 -1.56 -16.23 2.21
C GLU A 265 -1.20 -16.03 0.73
N ARG A 266 -2.21 -15.84 -0.12
CA ARG A 266 -2.04 -15.63 -1.56
C ARG A 266 -1.38 -14.30 -1.88
N THR A 267 -1.66 -13.26 -1.10
CA THR A 267 -0.98 -11.96 -1.25
C THR A 267 0.51 -12.12 -0.97
N VAL A 268 0.89 -12.78 0.11
CA VAL A 268 2.29 -13.06 0.43
C VAL A 268 2.96 -13.89 -0.66
N TRP A 269 2.27 -14.85 -1.28
CA TRP A 269 2.84 -15.60 -2.41
C TRP A 269 3.13 -14.73 -3.63
N MET A 270 2.26 -13.76 -3.91
CA MET A 270 2.45 -12.79 -4.97
C MET A 270 3.61 -11.84 -4.66
N LEU A 271 3.75 -11.40 -3.41
CA LEU A 271 4.89 -10.61 -2.95
C LEU A 271 6.21 -11.39 -3.06
N ASN A 272 6.21 -12.67 -2.68
CA ASN A 272 7.38 -13.54 -2.84
C ASN A 272 7.79 -13.66 -4.32
N ALA A 273 6.82 -13.69 -5.24
CA ALA A 273 7.10 -13.75 -6.67
C ALA A 273 7.78 -12.47 -7.20
N SER A 274 7.44 -11.31 -6.62
CA SER A 274 8.14 -10.04 -6.89
C SER A 274 9.54 -10.03 -6.29
N PHE A 275 9.71 -10.58 -5.09
CA PHE A 275 10.96 -10.56 -4.33
C PHE A 275 12.01 -11.60 -4.81
N ASP A 276 11.58 -12.77 -5.31
CA ASP A 276 12.47 -13.85 -5.81
C ASP A 276 13.02 -13.59 -7.23
N SER A 277 12.64 -12.50 -7.89
CA SER A 277 12.97 -12.25 -9.30
C SER A 277 13.65 -10.91 -9.51
N GLU A 278 14.90 -10.95 -9.97
CA GLU A 278 15.66 -9.75 -10.34
C GLU A 278 15.02 -9.01 -11.54
N GLU A 279 14.34 -9.73 -12.43
CA GLU A 279 13.58 -9.13 -13.54
C GLU A 279 12.40 -8.29 -13.04
N ARG A 280 11.86 -8.62 -11.86
CA ARG A 280 10.73 -7.92 -11.21
C ARG A 280 11.18 -6.94 -10.14
N ARG A 281 12.48 -6.70 -9.99
CA ARG A 281 13.05 -5.82 -8.96
C ARG A 281 12.40 -4.44 -8.93
N VAL A 282 12.15 -3.85 -10.09
CA VAL A 282 11.48 -2.55 -10.22
C VAL A 282 10.07 -2.60 -9.60
N GLY A 283 9.34 -3.69 -9.85
CA GLY A 283 8.05 -4.06 -9.22
C GLY A 283 8.13 -4.15 -7.72
N CYS A 284 9.09 -4.93 -7.25
CA CYS A 284 9.38 -5.06 -5.83
C CYS A 284 9.66 -3.69 -5.19
N ASN A 285 10.49 -2.84 -5.80
CA ASN A 285 10.80 -1.51 -5.26
C ASN A 285 9.59 -0.58 -5.22
N GLY A 286 8.68 -0.68 -6.21
CA GLY A 286 7.40 0.03 -6.16
C GLY A 286 6.52 -0.40 -5.00
N ILE A 287 6.41 -1.71 -4.75
CA ILE A 287 5.69 -2.27 -3.60
C ILE A 287 6.36 -1.83 -2.29
N VAL A 288 7.68 -1.94 -2.20
CA VAL A 288 8.47 -1.61 -1.02
C VAL A 288 8.37 -0.13 -0.68
N GLY A 289 8.45 0.76 -1.67
CA GLY A 289 8.29 2.20 -1.44
C GLY A 289 6.89 2.52 -0.91
N THR A 290 5.85 1.85 -1.42
CA THR A 290 4.52 1.91 -0.81
C THR A 290 4.53 1.40 0.64
N CYS A 291 5.18 0.28 0.94
CA CYS A 291 5.24 -0.23 2.32
C CYS A 291 6.02 0.70 3.26
N VAL A 292 7.11 1.35 2.82
CA VAL A 292 7.85 2.31 3.65
C VAL A 292 6.97 3.47 4.10
N TRP A 293 6.08 3.92 3.22
CA TRP A 293 5.05 4.90 3.59
C TRP A 293 4.18 4.42 4.77
N GLN A 294 3.84 3.13 4.79
CA GLN A 294 3.08 2.50 5.88
C GLN A 294 3.91 2.36 7.16
N LEU A 295 5.20 2.01 7.04
CA LEU A 295 6.12 1.91 8.18
C LEU A 295 6.28 3.27 8.87
N GLY A 296 6.12 4.36 8.12
CA GLY A 296 6.40 5.73 8.55
C GLY A 296 5.22 6.59 8.94
N ASN A 297 3.99 6.19 8.63
CA ASN A 297 2.82 7.06 8.75
C ASN A 297 1.69 6.49 9.61
N HIS A 298 1.15 7.35 10.48
CA HIS A 298 0.00 7.11 11.32
C HIS A 298 -1.36 7.17 10.63
N ARG A 299 -1.43 7.64 9.38
CA ARG A 299 -2.71 7.79 8.64
C ARG A 299 -3.59 6.53 8.67
N HIS A 300 -3.01 5.35 8.85
CA HIS A 300 -3.73 4.09 8.69
C HIS A 300 -3.92 3.28 9.99
N ASP A 301 -3.55 3.82 11.16
CA ASP A 301 -3.73 3.17 12.48
C ASP A 301 -3.31 1.68 12.51
N LEU A 302 -2.31 1.28 11.72
CA LEU A 302 -1.89 -0.12 11.53
C LEU A 302 -1.67 -0.83 12.87
N TRP A 303 -0.96 -0.16 13.77
CA TRP A 303 -0.64 -0.72 15.09
C TRP A 303 -1.84 -0.87 15.99
N CYS A 304 -2.84 0.01 15.83
CA CYS A 304 -4.13 -0.23 16.46
C CYS A 304 -4.74 -1.53 15.95
N TYR A 305 -4.87 -1.71 14.63
CA TYR A 305 -5.48 -2.92 14.08
C TYR A 305 -4.73 -4.18 14.46
N TYR A 306 -3.39 -4.13 14.42
CA TYR A 306 -2.55 -5.20 14.91
C TYR A 306 -2.81 -5.51 16.40
N SER A 307 -2.96 -4.49 17.26
CA SER A 307 -3.28 -4.69 18.67
C SER A 307 -4.63 -5.36 18.93
N LEU A 308 -5.53 -5.37 17.96
CA LEU A 308 -6.84 -6.04 18.05
C LEU A 308 -6.81 -7.46 17.48
N ALA A 309 -5.93 -7.71 16.51
CA ALA A 309 -5.90 -8.94 15.73
C ALA A 309 -4.61 -9.76 15.90
N TYR A 310 -3.67 -9.39 16.78
CA TYR A 310 -2.39 -10.10 16.98
C TYR A 310 -2.56 -11.58 17.34
N GLY A 311 -3.69 -11.95 17.96
CA GLY A 311 -4.05 -13.35 18.20
C GLY A 311 -4.30 -14.11 16.90
N ASP A 312 -4.99 -13.50 15.94
CA ASP A 312 -5.26 -14.06 14.61
C ASP A 312 -4.04 -14.05 13.70
N CYS A 313 -3.10 -13.11 13.90
CA CYS A 313 -1.80 -13.13 13.22
C CYS A 313 -1.02 -14.43 13.46
N SER A 314 -1.24 -15.12 14.58
CA SER A 314 -0.65 -16.44 14.83
C SER A 314 -1.20 -17.54 13.91
N VAL A 315 -2.43 -17.39 13.41
CA VAL A 315 -3.01 -18.28 12.39
C VAL A 315 -2.32 -18.06 11.05
N ALA A 316 -2.00 -16.81 10.71
CA ALA A 316 -1.28 -16.50 9.47
C ALA A 316 0.09 -17.19 9.41
N GLN A 317 0.79 -17.31 10.55
CA GLN A 317 2.08 -18.01 10.62
C GLN A 317 2.00 -19.53 10.43
N GLN A 318 0.80 -20.12 10.57
CA GLN A 318 0.58 -21.56 10.31
C GLN A 318 0.35 -21.85 8.83
N LEU A 319 0.26 -20.82 7.99
CA LEU A 319 0.07 -20.93 6.55
C LEU A 319 1.37 -21.22 5.81
N ASP A 320 1.26 -21.67 4.57
CA ASP A 320 2.41 -21.94 3.71
C ASP A 320 2.95 -20.64 3.08
N LEU A 321 3.32 -19.64 3.89
CA LEU A 321 3.64 -18.27 3.44
C LEU A 321 4.85 -18.16 2.50
N TYR A 322 5.64 -19.22 2.33
CA TYR A 322 6.87 -19.20 1.53
C TYR A 322 6.70 -19.68 0.10
N LYS A 323 5.47 -19.96 -0.37
CA LYS A 323 5.26 -20.27 -1.79
C LYS A 323 5.41 -19.02 -2.65
N ILE A 324 5.78 -19.24 -3.91
CA ILE A 324 5.87 -18.23 -4.96
C ILE A 324 4.73 -18.48 -5.94
N ALA A 325 3.91 -17.46 -6.21
CA ALA A 325 2.76 -17.59 -7.11
C ALA A 325 2.39 -16.23 -7.71
N ASN A 326 1.96 -16.19 -8.97
CA ASN A 326 1.37 -14.98 -9.56
C ASN A 326 -0.14 -14.96 -9.31
N LEU A 327 -0.79 -13.85 -9.67
CA LEU A 327 -2.24 -13.69 -9.49
C LEU A 327 -3.02 -14.81 -10.18
N ALA A 328 -2.58 -15.22 -11.37
CA ALA A 328 -3.20 -16.29 -12.16
C ALA A 328 -2.99 -17.70 -11.59
N ASP A 329 -1.94 -17.90 -10.80
CA ASP A 329 -1.70 -19.14 -10.07
C ASP A 329 -2.63 -19.21 -8.84
N CYS A 330 -2.78 -18.08 -8.15
CA CYS A 330 -3.59 -17.94 -6.94
C CYS A 330 -5.10 -18.01 -7.19
N TYR A 331 -5.57 -17.52 -8.33
CA TYR A 331 -7.00 -17.36 -8.63
C TYR A 331 -7.34 -17.74 -10.07
N ALA A 332 -8.48 -18.40 -10.27
CA ALA A 332 -9.10 -18.53 -11.58
C ALA A 332 -9.57 -17.15 -12.11
N SER A 333 -9.98 -17.10 -13.38
CA SER A 333 -10.43 -15.85 -14.03
C SER A 333 -11.61 -15.21 -13.29
N ASP A 334 -12.47 -16.00 -12.67
CA ASP A 334 -13.64 -15.56 -11.89
C ASP A 334 -13.33 -15.32 -10.40
N PHE A 335 -12.05 -15.17 -10.04
CA PHE A 335 -11.56 -15.07 -8.67
C PHE A 335 -11.76 -16.31 -7.79
N THR A 336 -12.15 -17.46 -8.35
CA THR A 336 -12.20 -18.68 -7.54
C THR A 336 -10.78 -19.00 -7.03
N PRO A 337 -10.55 -19.07 -5.70
CA PRO A 337 -9.23 -19.34 -5.17
C PRO A 337 -8.74 -20.73 -5.58
N ARG A 338 -7.47 -20.82 -5.98
CA ARG A 338 -6.83 -22.08 -6.36
C ARG A 338 -5.98 -22.64 -5.23
N THR A 339 -5.82 -23.95 -5.24
CA THR A 339 -4.86 -24.65 -4.39
C THR A 339 -3.57 -24.84 -5.15
N LEU A 340 -2.44 -24.54 -4.50
CA LEU A 340 -1.10 -24.70 -5.07
C LEU A 340 -0.35 -25.77 -4.28
N SER A 341 -0.46 -27.02 -4.75
CA SER A 341 0.19 -28.19 -4.14
C SER A 341 1.69 -28.24 -4.43
N ASP A 342 2.10 -27.89 -5.66
CA ASP A 342 3.46 -28.10 -6.17
C ASP A 342 4.19 -26.79 -6.49
N ALA A 343 3.89 -25.72 -5.73
CA ALA A 343 4.51 -24.42 -5.96
C ALA A 343 5.98 -24.39 -5.51
N LYS A 344 6.81 -23.65 -6.27
CA LYS A 344 8.16 -23.28 -5.85
C LYS A 344 8.07 -22.51 -4.54
N MET A 345 8.99 -22.79 -3.62
CA MET A 345 9.14 -22.00 -2.40
C MET A 345 10.32 -21.05 -2.50
N ILE A 346 10.17 -19.86 -1.93
CA ILE A 346 11.27 -18.93 -1.76
C ILE A 346 12.23 -19.44 -0.68
N SER A 347 13.53 -19.30 -0.91
CA SER A 347 14.53 -19.62 0.10
C SER A 347 14.74 -18.42 1.00
N ILE A 348 14.54 -18.61 2.31
CA ILE A 348 14.70 -17.54 3.30
C ILE A 348 15.87 -17.92 4.21
N PRO A 349 17.09 -17.47 3.91
CA PRO A 349 18.23 -17.70 4.78
C PRO A 349 18.00 -16.96 6.10
N ARG A 350 17.90 -17.70 7.21
CA ARG A 350 17.62 -17.18 8.55
C ARG A 350 18.90 -17.09 9.40
N GLN A 351 18.99 -16.06 10.23
CA GLN A 351 20.00 -15.90 11.26
C GLN A 351 19.35 -15.49 12.58
N GLU A 352 19.92 -15.92 13.70
CA GLU A 352 19.54 -15.40 15.00
C GLU A 352 19.91 -13.91 15.13
N TYR A 353 18.94 -13.11 15.57
CA TYR A 353 19.08 -11.71 15.92
C TYR A 353 18.74 -11.53 17.40
N SER A 354 19.72 -11.10 18.20
CA SER A 354 19.52 -10.77 19.61
C SER A 354 19.03 -9.33 19.75
N TYR A 355 17.97 -9.13 20.55
CA TYR A 355 17.40 -7.81 20.80
C TYR A 355 17.45 -7.44 22.28
N HIS A 356 17.58 -6.14 22.54
CA HIS A 356 17.40 -5.52 23.86
C HIS A 356 16.66 -4.20 23.68
N VAL A 357 15.36 -4.21 23.98
CA VAL A 357 14.47 -3.05 23.85
C VAL A 357 13.96 -2.64 25.21
N ARG A 358 13.85 -1.34 25.47
CA ARG A 358 13.29 -0.79 26.71
C ARG A 358 11.95 -0.13 26.43
N VAL A 359 10.90 -0.57 27.14
CA VAL A 359 9.52 -0.07 27.02
C VAL A 359 9.02 0.26 28.41
N ASP A 360 8.54 1.49 28.65
CA ASP A 360 8.07 1.97 29.96
C ASP A 360 9.03 1.66 31.13
N ASN A 361 10.33 1.81 30.89
CA ASN A 361 11.41 1.48 31.83
C ASN A 361 11.62 -0.01 32.15
N LEU A 362 10.91 -0.90 31.46
CA LEU A 362 11.14 -2.34 31.51
C LEU A 362 12.07 -2.77 30.37
N ASP A 363 13.11 -3.53 30.72
CA ASP A 363 14.03 -4.12 29.75
C ASP A 363 13.49 -5.44 29.23
N HIS A 364 13.33 -5.53 27.91
CA HIS A 364 13.00 -6.75 27.18
C HIS A 364 14.23 -7.25 26.43
N LYS A 365 14.71 -8.43 26.80
CA LYS A 365 15.81 -9.13 26.10
C LYS A 365 15.32 -10.44 25.52
N GLY A 366 15.92 -10.85 24.41
CA GLY A 366 15.62 -12.12 23.75
C GLY A 366 16.35 -12.26 22.41
N SER A 367 15.97 -13.28 21.66
CA SER A 367 16.38 -13.46 20.27
C SER A 367 15.21 -13.87 19.39
N THR A 368 15.33 -13.62 18.09
CA THR A 368 14.38 -14.05 17.05
C THR A 368 15.13 -14.39 15.78
N MET A 369 14.52 -15.22 14.92
CA MET A 369 15.12 -15.61 13.63
C MET A 369 14.65 -14.66 12.53
N LEU A 370 15.58 -13.89 11.95
CA LEU A 370 15.29 -12.95 10.86
C LEU A 370 16.04 -13.36 9.60
N HIS A 371 15.64 -12.80 8.46
CA HIS A 371 16.39 -12.91 7.21
C HIS A 371 17.82 -12.42 7.43
N THR A 372 18.79 -13.17 6.91
CA THR A 372 20.22 -12.84 6.97
C THR A 372 20.50 -11.43 6.44
N THR A 373 19.93 -11.06 5.29
CA THR A 373 19.94 -9.68 4.76
C THR A 373 19.58 -8.62 5.79
N VAL A 374 18.52 -8.81 6.58
CA VAL A 374 18.09 -7.83 7.60
C VAL A 374 19.15 -7.73 8.71
N CYS A 375 19.67 -8.88 9.14
CA CYS A 375 20.70 -8.93 10.18
C CYS A 375 22.01 -8.29 9.72
N ASP A 376 22.43 -8.59 8.50
CA ASP A 376 23.67 -8.07 7.91
C ASP A 376 23.56 -6.58 7.61
N ALA A 377 22.38 -6.11 7.17
CA ALA A 377 22.10 -4.70 6.98
C ALA A 377 22.22 -3.91 8.29
N VAL A 378 21.74 -4.43 9.43
CA VAL A 378 21.94 -3.79 10.74
C VAL A 378 23.41 -3.80 11.16
N LYS A 379 24.13 -4.91 10.97
CA LYS A 379 25.58 -4.98 11.27
C LYS A 379 26.38 -3.99 10.44
N ALA A 380 26.03 -3.85 9.16
CA ALA A 380 26.62 -2.90 8.22
C ALA A 380 26.14 -1.46 8.43
N LYS A 381 25.16 -1.24 9.33
CA LYS A 381 24.52 0.05 9.59
C LYS A 381 23.78 0.64 8.39
N LEU A 382 23.35 -0.21 7.45
CA LEU A 382 22.49 0.18 6.33
C LEU A 382 21.08 0.52 6.81
N ILE A 383 20.54 -0.24 7.77
CA ILE A 383 19.29 0.07 8.46
C ILE A 383 19.55 0.14 9.96
N PRO A 384 18.86 1.02 10.71
CA PRO A 384 19.08 1.14 12.14
C PRO A 384 18.47 -0.06 12.88
N ALA A 385 19.12 -0.54 13.95
CA ALA A 385 18.57 -1.62 14.79
C ALA A 385 17.17 -1.29 15.32
N THR A 386 16.90 -0.01 15.60
CA THR A 386 15.59 0.48 16.03
C THR A 386 14.47 0.22 15.02
N ALA A 387 14.81 0.01 13.73
CA ALA A 387 13.84 -0.38 12.72
C ALA A 387 13.30 -1.79 12.98
N ILE A 388 14.20 -2.74 13.26
CA ILE A 388 13.84 -4.11 13.65
C ILE A 388 13.07 -4.08 14.97
N ASP A 389 13.53 -3.27 15.93
CA ASP A 389 12.87 -3.18 17.23
C ASP A 389 11.41 -2.74 17.07
N TYR A 390 11.19 -1.66 16.33
CA TYR A 390 9.86 -1.08 16.12
C TYR A 390 8.94 -1.99 15.29
N GLN A 391 9.44 -2.51 14.15
CA GLN A 391 8.62 -3.22 13.16
C GLN A 391 8.44 -4.71 13.46
N ILE A 392 9.35 -5.33 14.21
CA ILE A 392 9.36 -6.79 14.41
C ILE A 392 9.34 -7.17 15.90
N VAL A 393 10.22 -6.57 16.70
CA VAL A 393 10.36 -6.97 18.12
C VAL A 393 9.16 -6.53 18.95
N LEU A 394 8.69 -5.29 18.83
CA LEU A 394 7.54 -4.82 19.60
C LEU A 394 6.25 -5.61 19.27
N PRO A 395 5.89 -5.83 17.98
CA PRO A 395 4.77 -6.71 17.63
C PRO A 395 4.92 -8.13 18.18
N LEU A 396 6.14 -8.68 18.20
CA LEU A 396 6.44 -9.98 18.80
C LEU A 396 6.24 -9.98 20.32
N LEU A 397 6.65 -8.93 21.03
CA LEU A 397 6.47 -8.81 22.48
C LEU A 397 5.00 -8.74 22.88
N LEU A 398 4.18 -8.01 22.12
CA LEU A 398 2.73 -8.00 22.29
C LEU A 398 2.16 -9.42 22.08
N ARG A 399 2.46 -10.02 20.94
CA ARG A 399 1.94 -11.35 20.58
C ARG A 399 2.32 -12.45 21.56
N THR A 400 3.50 -12.36 22.17
CA THR A 400 3.99 -13.34 23.15
C THR A 400 3.52 -13.04 24.59
N GLY A 401 2.64 -12.06 24.78
CA GLY A 401 2.11 -11.68 26.09
C GLY A 401 3.16 -11.05 27.03
N ARG A 402 4.32 -10.64 26.49
CA ARG A 402 5.37 -9.95 27.24
C ARG A 402 5.10 -8.46 27.39
N MET A 403 4.11 -7.95 26.67
CA MET A 403 3.62 -6.57 26.67
C MET A 403 2.10 -6.59 26.47
N ASN A 404 1.39 -5.66 27.12
CA ASN A 404 -0.06 -5.51 26.91
C ASN A 404 -0.34 -4.48 25.79
N GLU A 405 -1.57 -4.46 25.29
CA GLU A 405 -2.03 -3.62 24.18
C GLU A 405 -1.83 -2.11 24.47
N ALA A 406 -2.16 -1.65 25.68
CA ALA A 406 -2.05 -0.23 26.05
C ALA A 406 -0.59 0.24 26.07
N THR A 407 0.32 -0.56 26.62
CA THR A 407 1.76 -0.29 26.61
C THR A 407 2.32 -0.34 25.19
N PHE A 408 1.87 -1.30 24.37
CA PHE A 408 2.28 -1.38 22.96
C PHE A 408 1.87 -0.13 22.18
N LEU A 409 0.58 0.22 22.18
CA LEU A 409 0.08 1.39 21.45
C LEU A 409 0.71 2.68 21.97
N GLY A 410 0.79 2.83 23.29
CA GLY A 410 1.49 3.95 23.91
C GLY A 410 2.92 4.08 23.39
N TYR A 411 3.66 2.98 23.29
CA TYR A 411 5.02 3.03 22.72
C TYR A 411 5.00 3.43 21.24
N MET A 412 4.17 2.80 20.41
CA MET A 412 4.12 3.05 18.97
C MET A 412 3.82 4.52 18.68
N ASP A 413 2.85 5.11 19.40
CA ASP A 413 2.42 6.51 19.25
C ASP A 413 3.48 7.52 19.65
N HIS A 414 4.32 7.22 20.64
CA HIS A 414 5.37 8.14 21.11
C HIS A 414 6.64 8.11 20.23
N HIS A 415 6.83 7.03 19.45
CA HIS A 415 8.08 6.73 18.75
C HIS A 415 7.96 6.68 17.22
N ASP A 416 6.76 6.59 16.66
CA ASP A 416 6.41 6.77 15.24
C ASP A 416 7.32 7.71 14.42
N CYS A 417 7.43 8.98 14.80
CA CYS A 417 8.14 10.01 14.05
C CYS A 417 9.64 9.82 14.19
N ASN A 418 10.09 9.31 15.34
CA ASN A 418 11.49 8.94 15.52
C ASN A 418 11.84 7.72 14.67
N HIS A 419 10.94 6.74 14.57
CA HIS A 419 11.11 5.58 13.71
C HIS A 419 11.19 6.00 12.24
N PHE A 420 10.22 6.79 11.78
CA PHE A 420 10.23 7.36 10.43
C PHE A 420 11.51 8.14 10.14
N ALA A 421 11.93 9.03 11.06
CA ALA A 421 13.18 9.77 10.93
C ALA A 421 14.40 8.88 10.76
N ASN A 422 14.47 7.79 11.54
CA ASN A 422 15.61 6.90 11.50
C ASN A 422 15.68 6.13 10.17
N ILE A 423 14.54 5.72 9.62
CA ILE A 423 14.45 5.13 8.28
C ILE A 423 14.86 6.16 7.21
N MET A 424 14.33 7.38 7.29
CA MET A 424 14.69 8.47 6.36
C MET A 424 16.20 8.72 6.36
N ARG A 425 16.79 8.92 7.55
CA ARG A 425 18.23 9.14 7.72
C ARG A 425 19.06 7.99 7.20
N SER A 426 18.64 6.74 7.39
CA SER A 426 19.40 5.60 6.86
C SER A 426 19.40 5.58 5.33
N GLY A 427 18.24 5.83 4.70
CA GLY A 427 18.17 5.91 3.24
C GLY A 427 19.06 7.03 2.68
N HIS A 428 19.04 8.20 3.32
CA HIS A 428 19.91 9.32 2.93
C HIS A 428 21.39 9.06 3.14
N ALA A 429 21.77 8.47 4.28
CA ALA A 429 23.17 8.20 4.61
C ALA A 429 23.81 7.20 3.63
N ASP A 430 23.01 6.26 3.14
CA ASP A 430 23.44 5.26 2.16
C ASP A 430 23.25 5.73 0.69
N GLY A 431 22.47 6.78 0.47
CA GLY A 431 22.15 7.26 -0.88
C GLY A 431 21.13 6.39 -1.60
N PHE A 432 20.27 5.70 -0.84
CA PHE A 432 19.23 4.80 -1.34
C PHE A 432 19.78 3.69 -2.23
N SER A 433 20.96 3.14 -1.91
CA SER A 433 21.60 2.13 -2.75
C SER A 433 20.73 0.90 -2.95
N HIS A 434 21.13 0.08 -3.91
CA HIS A 434 20.47 -1.19 -4.14
C HIS A 434 20.51 -2.10 -2.89
N GLU A 435 21.63 -2.11 -2.18
CA GLU A 435 21.80 -2.83 -0.92
C GLU A 435 20.81 -2.36 0.15
N TYR A 436 20.59 -1.04 0.25
CA TYR A 436 19.59 -0.48 1.15
C TYR A 436 18.15 -0.84 0.73
N ALA A 437 17.82 -0.70 -0.55
CA ALA A 437 16.50 -1.09 -1.07
C ALA A 437 16.21 -2.57 -0.78
N HIS A 438 17.20 -3.45 -0.99
CA HIS A 438 17.08 -4.87 -0.70
C HIS A 438 16.96 -5.16 0.81
N ALA A 439 17.66 -4.41 1.66
CA ALA A 439 17.54 -4.53 3.11
C ALA A 439 16.15 -4.11 3.62
N ILE A 440 15.60 -3.00 3.11
CA ILE A 440 14.25 -2.55 3.44
C ILE A 440 13.21 -3.52 2.89
N ALA A 441 13.38 -4.03 1.68
CA ALA A 441 12.49 -5.04 1.12
C ALA A 441 12.45 -6.31 1.99
N ALA A 442 13.61 -6.79 2.43
CA ALA A 442 13.69 -7.93 3.34
C ALA A 442 13.02 -7.63 4.69
N LEU A 443 13.16 -6.41 5.25
CA LEU A 443 12.48 -6.01 6.48
C LEU A 443 10.96 -5.97 6.31
N VAL A 444 10.46 -5.43 5.20
CA VAL A 444 9.03 -5.43 4.87
C VAL A 444 8.50 -6.86 4.75
N MET A 445 9.23 -7.73 4.04
CA MET A 445 8.85 -9.13 3.87
C MET A 445 8.88 -9.91 5.20
N GLU A 446 9.75 -9.57 6.15
CA GLU A 446 9.68 -10.13 7.51
C GLU A 446 8.37 -9.82 8.21
N GLY A 447 7.82 -8.61 8.02
CA GLY A 447 6.46 -8.26 8.47
C GLY A 447 5.43 -9.22 7.89
N TRP A 448 5.38 -9.31 6.57
CA TRP A 448 4.44 -10.17 5.82
C TRP A 448 4.57 -11.67 6.15
N TRP A 449 5.79 -12.18 6.34
CA TRP A 449 6.00 -13.58 6.73
C TRP A 449 5.64 -13.85 8.20
N SER A 450 5.53 -12.80 9.02
CA SER A 450 5.19 -12.93 10.43
C SER A 450 3.70 -12.79 10.73
N GLY A 451 2.87 -12.45 9.72
CA GLY A 451 1.44 -12.22 9.89
C GLY A 451 1.08 -10.80 10.37
N ILE A 452 2.05 -9.89 10.41
CA ILE A 452 1.84 -8.43 10.58
C ILE A 452 1.30 -7.90 9.25
#